data_AF-A0A7Y1Z370-F1
#
_entry.id   AF-A0A7Y1Z370-F1
#
_cell.length_a   1.000
_cell.length_b   1.000
_cell.length_c   1.000
_cell.angle_alpha   90.00
_cell.angle_beta   90.00
_cell.angle_gamma   90.00
#
_symmetry.space_group_name_H-M   'P 1'
#
loop_
_entity.id
_entity.type
_entity.pdbx_description
1 polymer ?
#
loop_
_entity_poly.entity_id
_entity_poly.type
_entity_poly.pdbx_seq_one_letter_code
_entity_poly.pdbx_strand_id
1 'polypeptide(L)' 'RKDGQFYFNLKAGNGEVIATSEAYRQKASALKGIESVRRNAPDAKVSDVSGEA' A
#
# COMPACT_ATOMS: atom_id res chain seq x y z
N ARG A 1 -10.37 -12.10 -5.91
CA ARG A 1 -10.23 -12.39 -4.45
C ARG A 1 -11.57 -12.08 -3.82
N LYS A 2 -12.24 -13.09 -3.26
CA LYS A 2 -13.69 -13.10 -2.99
C LYS A 2 -13.93 -13.30 -1.49
N ASP A 3 -13.07 -12.66 -0.68
CA ASP A 3 -12.85 -13.05 0.71
C ASP A 3 -13.39 -11.98 1.68
N GLY A 4 -14.16 -11.01 1.16
CA GLY A 4 -14.68 -9.87 1.94
C GLY A 4 -13.61 -8.88 2.41
N GLN A 5 -12.36 -9.07 1.99
CA GLN A 5 -11.23 -8.24 2.39
C GLN A 5 -11.07 -7.04 1.46
N PHE A 6 -10.64 -5.92 2.04
CA PHE A 6 -10.40 -4.65 1.38
C PHE A 6 -8.90 -4.47 1.14
N TYR A 7 -8.54 -3.92 -0.01
CA TYR A 7 -7.17 -3.54 -0.33
C TYR A 7 -7.22 -2.29 -1.21
N PHE A 8 -6.09 -1.61 -1.35
CA PHE A 8 -5.96 -0.45 -2.22
C PHE A 8 -4.75 -0.59 -3.14
N ASN A 9 -4.89 -0.04 -4.35
CA ASN A 9 -3.82 0.03 -5.33
C ASN A 9 -3.39 1.49 -5.48
N LEU A 10 -2.09 1.73 -5.47
CA LEU A 10 -1.52 3.00 -5.90
C LEU A 10 -1.30 2.93 -7.41
N LYS A 11 -1.88 3.89 -8.13
CA LYS A 11 -1.71 4.03 -9.57
C LYS A 11 -0.77 5.19 -9.89
N ALA A 12 0.14 4.98 -10.83
CA ALA A 12 0.95 6.04 -11.42
C ALA A 12 0.10 6.92 -12.35
N GLY A 13 0.67 8.04 -12.80
CA GLY A 13 -0.03 8.99 -13.68
C GLY A 13 -0.47 8.40 -15.03
N ASN A 14 0.19 7.32 -15.46
CA ASN A 14 -0.17 6.54 -16.66
C ASN A 14 -1.23 5.46 -16.39
N GLY A 15 -1.75 5.35 -15.15
CA GLY A 15 -2.77 4.39 -14.76
C GLY A 15 -2.26 3.02 -14.32
N GLU A 16 -0.96 2.75 -14.43
CA GLU A 16 -0.36 1.49 -14.01
C GLU A 16 -0.35 1.35 -12.49
N VAL A 17 -0.58 0.12 -12.00
CA VAL A 17 -0.51 -0.17 -10.55
C VAL A 17 0.96 -0.34 -10.16
N ILE A 18 1.46 0.57 -9.31
CA ILE A 18 2.85 0.57 -8.84
C ILE A 18 3.02 0.05 -7.41
N ALA A 19 1.93 -0.03 -6.64
CA ALA A 19 1.91 -0.70 -5.36
C ALA A 19 0.51 -1.27 -5.06
N THR A 20 0.46 -2.39 -4.36
CA THR A 20 -0.76 -3.01 -3.87
C THR A 20 -0.62 -3.22 -2.36
N SER A 21 -1.60 -2.79 -1.59
CA SER A 21 -1.59 -2.98 -0.14
C SER A 21 -1.76 -4.45 0.23
N GLU A 22 -1.43 -4.76 1.48
CA GLU A 22 -1.94 -5.97 2.13
C GLU A 22 -3.47 -5.96 2.21
N ALA A 23 -4.05 -7.11 2.51
CA ALA A 23 -5.48 -7.26 2.64
C ALA A 23 -5.95 -6.90 4.06
N TYR A 24 -6.99 -6.07 4.13
CA TYR A 24 -7.61 -5.60 5.36
C TYR A 24 -8.97 -6.24 5.57
N ARG A 25 -9.29 -6.62 6.81
CA ARG A 25 -10.61 -7.16 7.15
C ARG A 25 -11.74 -6.11 7.12
N GLN A 26 -11.41 -4.84 7.33
CA GLN A 26 -12.38 -3.74 7.42
C GLN A 26 -12.01 -2.60 6.48
N LYS A 27 -13.02 -1.99 5.84
CA LYS A 27 -12.84 -0.83 4.96
C LYS A 27 -12.17 0.35 5.67
N ALA A 28 -12.58 0.61 6.92
CA ALA A 28 -12.00 1.68 7.73
C ALA A 28 -10.49 1.50 7.97
N SER A 29 -10.04 0.25 8.14
CA SER A 29 -8.60 -0.06 8.28
C SER A 29 -7.84 0.20 6.99
N ALA A 30 -8.41 -0.16 5.83
CA ALA A 30 -7.80 0.15 4.53
C ALA A 30 -7.67 1.67 4.31
N LEU A 31 -8.69 2.46 4.68
CA LEU A 31 -8.64 3.92 4.59
C LEU A 31 -7.57 4.53 5.51
N LYS A 32 -7.44 4.02 6.75
CA LYS A 32 -6.34 4.42 7.65
C LYS A 32 -4.97 4.05 7.08
N GLY A 33 -4.87 2.90 6.40
CA GLY A 33 -3.67 2.49 5.67
C GLY A 33 -3.29 3.50 4.59
N ILE A 34 -4.26 3.95 3.77
CA ILE A 34 -4.05 5.00 2.76
C ILE A 34 -3.51 6.27 3.40
N GLU A 35 -4.15 6.77 4.46
CA GLU A 35 -3.72 8.01 5.13
C GLU A 35 -2.31 7.88 5.75
N SER A 36 -2.00 6.71 6.33
CA SER A 36 -0.65 6.42 6.83
C SER A 36 0.40 6.48 5.72
N VAL A 37 0.13 5.81 4.59
CA VAL A 37 1.03 5.83 3.42
C VAL A 37 1.19 7.24 2.87
N ARG A 38 0.09 8.00 2.72
CA ARG A 38 0.13 9.40 2.23
C ARG A 38 0.98 10.30 3.12
N ARG A 39 0.93 10.11 4.44
CA ARG A 39 1.69 10.91 5.40
C ARG A 39 3.16 10.52 5.45
N ASN A 40 3.47 9.23 5.44
CA ASN A 40 4.81 8.75 5.79
C ASN A 40 5.68 8.43 4.57
N ALA A 41 5.08 8.03 3.44
CA ALA A 41 5.85 7.62 2.26
C ALA A 41 6.72 8.73 1.63
N PRO A 42 6.29 10.02 1.58
CA PRO A 42 7.13 11.08 0.99
C PRO A 42 8.48 11.27 1.70
N ASP A 43 8.53 11.05 3.01
CA ASP A 43 9.72 11.26 3.84
C ASP A 43 10.47 9.96 4.20
N ALA A 44 9.94 8.80 3.77
CA ALA A 44 10.51 7.51 4.10
C ALA A 44 11.85 7.29 3.39
N LYS A 45 12.86 6.85 4.14
CA LYS A 45 14.15 6.45 3.56
C LYS A 45 13.99 5.16 2.77
N VAL A 46 14.54 5.12 1.56
CA VAL A 46 14.66 3.91 0.77
C VAL A 46 15.82 3.08 1.33
N SER A 47 15.54 1.84 1.74
CA SER A 47 16.54 0.86 2.15
C SER A 47 16.37 -0.39 1.29
N ASP A 48 17.41 -0.78 0.58
CA ASP A 48 17.43 -2.01 -0.20
C ASP A 48 17.90 -3.16 0.71
N VAL A 49 17.06 -4.18 0.85
CA VAL A 49 17.34 -5.39 1.66
C VAL A 49 17.38 -6.65 0.79
N SER A 50 17.48 -6.52 -0.53
CA SER A 50 17.43 -7.65 -1.47
C SER A 50 18.65 -8.58 -1.42
N GLY A 51 19.66 -8.27 -0.59
CA GLY A 51 20.92 -9.00 -0.48
C GLY A 51 21.28 -9.57 0.90
N GLU A 52 20.41 -9.44 1.91
CA GLU A 52 20.65 -10.07 3.23
C GLU A 52 19.86 -11.38 3.33
N ALA A 53 20.58 -12.50 3.35
CA ALA A 53 20.08 -13.85 3.59
C ALA A 53 20.30 -14.27 5.05
#